data_AF-A0A246AJH8-F1
#
_entry.id   AF-A0A246AJH8-F1
#
_cell.length_a   1.000
_cell.length_b   1.000
_cell.length_c   1.000
_cell.angle_alpha   90.00
_cell.angle_beta   90.00
_cell.angle_gamma   90.00
#
_symmetry.space_group_name_H-M   'P 1'
#
loop_
_entity.id
_entity.type
_entity.pdbx_description
1 polymer ?
#
loop_
_entity_poly.entity_id
_entity_poly.type
_entity_poly.pdbx_seq_one_letter_code
_entity_poly.pdbx_strand_id
1 'polypeptide(L)'
;MVLGIIVAIVVYYLIAEFLGRTKHIGRWWTFFLLLAGFFPGVIALIFSPSAKNRPTSGGGTYKLWGIICIVLGIVGLISFIGSEGNAGYTFVALFLSGIYLLQLSNGRVINNNPKYYFDNTNRANSSKKNKPAPNHSFVKNEILDIDSVRTKLASLKNSKLLTEVEFQEKINILNSKSLESEVTNSLEYADLKSLTGNGILSEEEFKLKVNQLQEKFRKAATDPPPFSKQESENDLIINNSVEMDLPPPFEVKTKSDQKEQ
;
A
#
# COMPACT_ATOMS: atom_id res chain seq x y z
N MET A 1 -38.03 -28.85 -9.91
CA MET A 1 -37.62 -27.74 -9.03
C MET A 1 -36.42 -28.09 -8.17
N VAL A 2 -36.49 -29.16 -7.35
CA VAL A 2 -35.39 -29.61 -6.47
C VAL A 2 -34.08 -29.88 -7.23
N LEU A 3 -34.13 -30.60 -8.35
CA LEU A 3 -32.95 -30.88 -9.18
C LEU A 3 -32.26 -29.59 -9.68
N GLY A 4 -33.03 -28.57 -10.07
CA GLY A 4 -32.49 -27.29 -10.52
C GLY A 4 -31.76 -26.52 -9.42
N ILE A 5 -32.27 -26.58 -8.19
CA ILE A 5 -31.62 -25.97 -7.01
C ILE A 5 -30.29 -26.68 -6.71
N ILE A 6 -30.28 -28.02 -6.75
CA ILE A 6 -29.06 -28.81 -6.54
C ILE A 6 -28.00 -28.46 -7.60
N VAL A 7 -28.39 -28.41 -8.87
CA VAL A 7 -27.49 -28.04 -9.96
C VAL A 7 -26.93 -26.62 -9.77
N ALA A 8 -27.77 -25.65 -9.39
CA ALA A 8 -27.32 -24.29 -9.11
C ALA A 8 -26.30 -24.22 -7.96
N ILE A 9 -26.55 -24.94 -6.86
CA ILE A 9 -25.62 -25.03 -5.72
C ILE A 9 -24.26 -25.59 -6.16
N VAL A 10 -24.26 -26.67 -6.95
CA VAL A 10 -23.03 -27.27 -7.48
C VAL A 10 -22.29 -26.28 -8.37
N VAL A 11 -22.99 -25.61 -9.29
CA VAL A 11 -22.38 -24.61 -10.18
C VAL A 11 -21.78 -23.46 -9.38
N TYR A 12 -22.49 -22.92 -8.38
CA TYR A 12 -21.97 -21.84 -7.53
C TYR A 12 -20.78 -22.28 -6.70
N TYR A 13 -20.79 -23.53 -6.21
CA TYR A 13 -19.65 -24.09 -5.52
C TYR A 13 -18.42 -24.20 -6.44
N LEU A 14 -18.60 -24.66 -7.69
CA LEU A 14 -17.52 -24.70 -8.67
C LEU A 14 -16.99 -23.31 -8.98
N ILE A 15 -17.86 -22.32 -9.20
CA ILE A 15 -17.44 -20.92 -9.41
C ILE A 15 -16.63 -20.41 -8.21
N ALA A 16 -17.08 -20.70 -6.99
CA ALA A 16 -16.37 -20.32 -5.77
C ALA A 16 -15.01 -21.04 -5.62
N GLU A 17 -14.93 -22.31 -6.02
CA GLU A 17 -13.71 -23.11 -5.96
C GLU A 17 -12.68 -22.65 -7.01
N PHE A 18 -13.11 -22.35 -8.24
CA PHE A 18 -12.22 -21.95 -9.33
C PHE A 18 -11.89 -20.45 -9.31
N LEU A 19 -12.89 -19.58 -9.16
CA LEU A 19 -12.74 -18.13 -9.23
C LEU A 19 -12.66 -17.48 -7.84
N GLY A 20 -13.42 -17.96 -6.86
CA GLY A 20 -13.38 -17.39 -5.51
C GLY A 20 -12.00 -17.58 -4.85
N ARG A 21 -11.36 -18.74 -5.06
CA ARG A 21 -10.01 -19.03 -4.54
C ARG A 21 -8.88 -18.24 -5.21
N THR A 22 -9.09 -17.63 -6.36
CA THR A 22 -8.08 -16.76 -7.01
C THR A 22 -8.11 -15.35 -6.43
N LYS A 23 -9.17 -14.98 -5.71
CA LYS A 23 -9.39 -13.63 -5.20
C LYS A 23 -9.31 -13.58 -3.68
N HIS A 24 -9.17 -12.36 -3.14
CA HIS A 24 -9.10 -12.13 -1.71
C HIS A 24 -10.40 -12.51 -1.00
N ILE A 25 -11.54 -12.42 -1.69
CA ILE A 25 -12.86 -12.83 -1.21
C ILE A 25 -12.85 -14.27 -0.68
N GLY A 26 -12.09 -15.17 -1.32
CA GLY A 26 -12.04 -16.58 -0.95
C GLY A 26 -13.31 -17.34 -1.34
N ARG A 27 -13.21 -18.66 -1.24
CA ARG A 27 -14.27 -19.59 -1.68
C ARG A 27 -15.61 -19.32 -0.98
N TRP A 28 -15.61 -19.24 0.34
CA TRP A 28 -16.85 -19.22 1.11
C TRP A 28 -17.66 -17.95 0.88
N TRP A 29 -17.01 -16.78 0.85
CA TRP A 29 -17.71 -15.53 0.56
C TRP A 29 -18.28 -15.50 -0.86
N THR A 30 -17.53 -15.97 -1.86
CA THR A 30 -18.06 -16.09 -3.22
C THR A 30 -19.28 -17.01 -3.28
N PHE A 31 -19.21 -18.17 -2.62
CA PHE A 31 -20.30 -19.13 -2.59
C PHE A 31 -21.58 -18.54 -1.96
N PHE A 32 -21.47 -17.95 -0.75
CA PHE A 32 -22.62 -17.40 -0.05
C PHE A 32 -23.23 -16.19 -0.76
N LEU A 33 -22.40 -15.35 -1.39
CA LEU A 33 -22.92 -14.20 -2.13
C LEU A 33 -23.65 -14.64 -3.40
N LEU A 34 -23.14 -15.63 -4.14
CA LEU A 34 -23.84 -16.19 -5.30
C LEU A 34 -25.16 -16.87 -4.90
N LEU A 35 -25.18 -17.55 -3.76
CA LEU A 35 -26.37 -18.20 -3.23
C LEU A 35 -27.44 -17.18 -2.79
N ALA A 36 -27.02 -16.11 -2.14
CA ALA A 36 -27.92 -15.03 -1.71
C ALA A 36 -28.39 -14.17 -2.88
N GLY A 37 -27.59 -14.05 -3.94
CA GLY A 37 -27.95 -13.34 -5.16
C GLY A 37 -26.85 -13.44 -6.22
N PHE A 38 -27.19 -13.99 -7.38
CA PHE A 38 -26.24 -14.20 -8.46
C PHE A 38 -25.48 -12.91 -8.86
N PHE A 39 -26.20 -11.83 -9.15
CA PHE A 39 -25.57 -10.57 -9.59
C PHE A 39 -24.65 -9.95 -8.53
N PRO A 40 -25.08 -9.75 -7.27
CA PRO A 40 -24.19 -9.29 -6.20
C PRO A 40 -22.96 -10.19 -6.02
N GLY A 41 -23.12 -11.51 -6.10
CA GLY A 41 -22.00 -12.45 -6.03
C GLY A 41 -21.00 -12.30 -7.17
N VAL A 42 -21.47 -12.11 -8.40
CA VAL A 42 -20.61 -11.85 -9.56
C VAL A 42 -19.92 -10.49 -9.44
N ILE A 43 -20.62 -9.44 -9.02
CA ILE A 43 -20.04 -8.10 -8.80
C ILE A 43 -18.95 -8.16 -7.73
N ALA A 44 -19.24 -8.76 -6.57
CA ALA A 44 -18.27 -8.93 -5.50
C ALA A 44 -17.06 -9.73 -5.96
N LEU A 45 -17.26 -10.76 -6.80
CA LEU A 45 -16.17 -11.49 -7.43
C LEU A 45 -15.36 -10.58 -8.35
N ILE A 46 -15.96 -9.83 -9.28
CA ILE A 46 -15.24 -8.97 -10.23
C ILE A 46 -14.41 -7.90 -9.51
N PHE A 47 -15.02 -7.19 -8.56
CA PHE A 47 -14.38 -6.11 -7.83
C PHE A 47 -13.50 -6.56 -6.67
N SER A 48 -13.59 -7.82 -6.26
CA SER A 48 -12.67 -8.34 -5.25
C SER A 48 -11.23 -8.33 -5.79
N PRO A 49 -10.28 -7.75 -5.04
CA PRO A 49 -8.89 -7.76 -5.45
C PRO A 49 -8.38 -9.19 -5.60
N SER A 50 -7.44 -9.38 -6.52
CA SER A 50 -6.71 -10.64 -6.64
C SER A 50 -6.01 -10.97 -5.31
N ALA A 51 -6.00 -12.24 -4.90
CA ALA A 51 -5.38 -12.62 -3.63
C ALA A 51 -3.89 -12.21 -3.62
N LYS A 52 -3.43 -11.55 -2.56
CA LYS A 52 -2.02 -11.17 -2.37
C LYS A 52 -1.55 -11.64 -0.99
N ASN A 53 -0.24 -11.73 -0.77
CA ASN A 53 0.35 -12.17 0.50
C ASN A 53 0.07 -11.23 1.67
N ARG A 54 -0.51 -10.05 1.43
CA ARG A 54 -0.86 -9.07 2.45
C ARG A 54 -2.36 -8.83 2.45
N PRO A 55 -3.00 -8.70 3.61
CA PRO A 55 -4.41 -8.35 3.69
C PRO A 55 -4.64 -7.02 2.96
N THR A 56 -5.50 -7.02 1.95
CA THR A 56 -5.94 -5.79 1.31
C THR A 56 -6.83 -5.03 2.29
N SER A 57 -6.31 -3.99 2.94
CA SER A 57 -7.18 -3.04 3.62
C SER A 57 -7.88 -2.22 2.54
N GLY A 58 -9.19 -2.38 2.41
CA GLY A 58 -9.98 -1.57 1.49
C GLY A 58 -9.88 -0.06 1.81
N GLY A 59 -9.49 0.30 3.04
CA GLY A 59 -9.51 1.68 3.50
C GLY A 59 -10.93 2.17 3.79
N GLY A 60 -11.08 3.48 3.99
CA GLY A 60 -12.34 4.10 4.45
C GLY A 60 -13.52 3.94 3.48
N THR A 61 -13.26 3.90 2.17
CA THR A 61 -14.31 3.80 1.15
C THR A 61 -15.11 2.50 1.24
N TYR A 62 -14.45 1.36 1.47
CA TYR A 62 -15.14 0.07 1.62
C TYR A 62 -15.92 0.00 2.93
N LYS A 63 -15.46 0.70 3.98
CA LYS A 63 -16.20 0.84 5.24
C LYS A 63 -17.50 1.60 5.02
N LEU A 64 -17.45 2.73 4.30
CA LEU A 64 -18.63 3.54 4.00
C LEU A 64 -19.64 2.76 3.15
N TRP A 65 -19.20 2.14 2.05
CA TRP A 65 -20.07 1.31 1.21
C TRP A 65 -20.61 0.09 1.95
N GLY A 66 -19.83 -0.53 2.84
CA GLY A 66 -20.29 -1.62 3.67
C GLY A 66 -21.45 -1.22 4.58
N ILE A 67 -21.37 -0.06 5.22
CA ILE A 67 -22.46 0.49 6.06
C ILE A 67 -23.70 0.77 5.21
N ILE A 68 -23.55 1.42 4.05
CA ILE A 68 -24.66 1.72 3.13
C ILE A 68 -25.37 0.43 2.71
N CYS A 69 -24.62 -0.59 2.30
CA CYS A 69 -25.17 -1.89 1.90
C CYS A 69 -25.91 -2.60 3.04
N ILE A 70 -25.41 -2.51 4.29
CA ILE A 70 -26.09 -3.08 5.46
C ILE A 70 -27.40 -2.36 5.72
N VAL A 71 -27.41 -1.03 5.73
CA VAL A 71 -28.62 -0.24 5.99
C VAL A 71 -29.69 -0.53 4.93
N LEU A 72 -29.32 -0.49 3.65
CA LEU A 72 -30.24 -0.81 2.56
C LEU A 72 -30.73 -2.28 2.62
N GLY A 73 -29.84 -3.20 2.99
CA GLY A 73 -30.19 -4.61 3.20
C GLY A 73 -31.23 -4.80 4.32
N ILE A 74 -31.05 -4.13 5.46
CA ILE A 74 -31.98 -4.20 6.60
C ILE A 74 -33.34 -3.59 6.24
N VAL A 75 -33.35 -2.41 5.60
CA VAL A 75 -34.59 -1.77 5.15
C VAL A 75 -35.35 -2.68 4.18
N GLY A 76 -34.65 -3.28 3.22
CA GLY A 76 -35.24 -4.24 2.28
C GLY A 76 -35.79 -5.50 2.97
N LEU A 77 -35.16 -5.94 4.05
CA LEU A 77 -35.59 -7.10 4.83
C LEU A 77 -36.89 -6.84 5.59
N ILE A 78 -37.10 -5.59 6.06
CA ILE A 78 -38.38 -5.16 6.66
C ILE A 78 -39.50 -5.21 5.60
N SER A 79 -39.24 -4.69 4.40
CA SER A 79 -40.20 -4.75 3.28
C SER A 79 -40.49 -6.19 2.86
N PHE A 80 -39.49 -7.08 2.90
CA PHE A 80 -39.65 -8.50 2.61
C PHE A 80 -40.63 -9.19 3.56
N ILE A 81 -40.40 -9.03 4.87
CA ILE A 81 -41.25 -9.59 5.91
C ILE A 81 -42.69 -9.05 5.76
N GLY A 82 -42.83 -7.75 5.50
CA GLY A 82 -44.14 -7.13 5.27
C GLY A 82 -44.86 -7.55 3.98
N SER A 83 -44.14 -8.16 3.02
CA SER A 83 -44.66 -8.60 1.72
C SER A 83 -44.96 -10.11 1.64
N GLU A 84 -44.92 -10.83 2.78
CA GLU A 84 -45.05 -12.30 2.84
C GLU A 84 -44.03 -13.04 1.94
N GLY A 85 -42.88 -12.41 1.70
CA GLY A 85 -41.82 -12.99 0.88
C GLY A 85 -41.89 -12.70 -0.62
N ASN A 86 -42.81 -11.83 -1.07
CA ASN A 86 -42.93 -11.46 -2.48
C ASN A 86 -41.86 -10.45 -2.94
N ALA A 87 -41.26 -9.69 -2.04
CA ALA A 87 -40.08 -8.89 -2.38
C ALA A 87 -38.88 -9.84 -2.63
N GLY A 88 -38.26 -9.82 -3.80
CA GLY A 88 -37.18 -10.78 -4.11
C GLY A 88 -35.99 -10.72 -3.14
N TYR A 89 -35.27 -11.84 -2.96
CA TYR A 89 -34.20 -12.06 -1.97
C TYR A 89 -32.92 -11.21 -2.11
N THR A 90 -32.89 -10.21 -2.99
CA THR A 90 -31.69 -9.42 -3.31
C THR A 90 -31.17 -8.60 -2.14
N PHE A 91 -32.03 -8.25 -1.16
CA PHE A 91 -31.65 -7.56 0.06
C PHE A 91 -30.75 -8.42 0.98
N VAL A 92 -30.90 -9.75 0.97
CA VAL A 92 -30.01 -10.67 1.70
C VAL A 92 -28.59 -10.60 1.14
N ALA A 93 -28.49 -10.56 -0.19
CA ALA A 93 -27.21 -10.43 -0.87
C ALA A 93 -26.55 -9.06 -0.60
N LEU A 94 -27.33 -7.97 -0.57
CA LEU A 94 -26.85 -6.65 -0.18
C LEU A 94 -26.33 -6.61 1.25
N PHE A 95 -27.07 -7.22 2.19
CA PHE A 95 -26.66 -7.32 3.59
C PHE A 95 -25.34 -8.10 3.73
N LEU A 96 -25.24 -9.28 3.12
CA LEU A 96 -24.02 -10.09 3.11
C LEU A 96 -22.85 -9.38 2.42
N SER A 97 -23.11 -8.64 1.34
CA SER A 97 -22.09 -7.83 0.65
C SER A 97 -21.58 -6.72 1.57
N GLY A 98 -22.46 -6.11 2.36
CA GLY A 98 -22.09 -5.09 3.33
C GLY A 98 -21.21 -5.63 4.47
N ILE A 99 -21.54 -6.80 5.02
CA ILE A 99 -20.69 -7.49 6.00
C ILE A 99 -19.31 -7.81 5.39
N TYR A 100 -19.30 -8.35 4.17
CA TYR A 100 -18.07 -8.64 3.45
C TYR A 100 -17.18 -7.40 3.29
N LEU A 101 -17.76 -6.27 2.83
CA LEU A 101 -17.05 -5.00 2.64
C LEU A 101 -16.45 -4.46 3.96
N LEU A 102 -17.16 -4.58 5.08
CA LEU A 102 -16.64 -4.21 6.40
C LEU A 102 -15.48 -5.10 6.86
N GLN A 103 -15.58 -6.42 6.63
CA GLN A 103 -14.48 -7.32 6.95
C GLN A 103 -13.26 -7.03 6.07
N LEU A 104 -13.49 -6.69 4.80
CA LEU A 104 -12.46 -6.30 3.86
C LEU A 104 -11.80 -4.97 4.25
N SER A 105 -12.58 -3.98 4.70
CA SER A 105 -12.02 -2.70 5.19
C SER A 105 -11.13 -2.89 6.40
N ASN A 106 -11.46 -3.86 7.27
CA ASN A 106 -10.68 -4.19 8.46
C ASN A 106 -9.49 -5.13 8.18
N GLY A 107 -9.25 -5.50 6.91
CA GLY A 107 -8.19 -6.44 6.54
C GLY A 107 -8.38 -7.86 7.07
N ARG A 108 -9.58 -8.21 7.54
CA ARG A 108 -9.91 -9.53 8.12
C ARG A 108 -10.28 -10.57 7.08
N VAL A 109 -10.52 -10.16 5.84
CA VAL A 109 -10.78 -11.09 4.72
C VAL A 109 -9.44 -11.56 4.16
N ILE A 110 -8.99 -12.69 4.68
CA ILE A 110 -7.80 -13.40 4.21
C ILE A 110 -8.28 -14.71 3.59
N ASN A 111 -7.90 -14.94 2.33
CA ASN A 111 -8.09 -16.23 1.70
C ASN A 111 -7.04 -17.19 2.28
N ASN A 112 -7.46 -18.06 3.21
CA ASN A 112 -6.58 -18.99 3.92
C ASN A 112 -6.09 -20.16 3.05
N ASN A 113 -6.61 -20.32 1.82
CA ASN A 113 -6.21 -21.41 0.92
C ASN A 113 -6.26 -20.96 -0.55
N PRO A 114 -5.46 -19.98 -0.99
CA PRO A 114 -5.52 -19.48 -2.34
C PRO A 114 -4.84 -20.45 -3.30
N LYS A 115 -5.50 -20.70 -4.44
CA LYS A 115 -5.08 -21.76 -5.37
C LYS A 115 -3.81 -21.41 -6.18
N TYR A 116 -3.47 -20.13 -6.33
CA TYR A 116 -2.46 -19.68 -7.31
C TYR A 116 -1.33 -18.80 -6.74
N TYR A 117 -1.27 -18.56 -5.43
CA TYR A 117 -0.39 -17.53 -4.85
C TYR A 117 0.75 -18.04 -3.96
N PHE A 118 0.76 -19.32 -3.58
CA PHE A 118 1.76 -19.85 -2.64
C PHE A 118 2.51 -21.08 -3.12
N ASP A 119 2.28 -21.54 -4.36
CA ASP A 119 2.88 -22.76 -4.86
C ASP A 119 4.27 -22.57 -5.48
N ASN A 120 4.98 -21.48 -5.16
CA ASN A 120 6.31 -21.21 -5.72
C ASN A 120 7.42 -20.87 -4.71
N THR A 121 7.17 -20.87 -3.40
CA THR A 121 8.25 -20.80 -2.39
C THR A 121 8.78 -22.17 -1.98
N ASN A 122 8.04 -23.26 -2.24
CA ASN A 122 8.48 -24.64 -1.97
C ASN A 122 8.65 -25.52 -3.22
N ARG A 123 8.44 -24.98 -4.43
CA ARG A 123 8.53 -25.73 -5.71
C ARG A 123 9.60 -25.24 -6.68
N ALA A 124 10.36 -24.21 -6.32
CA ALA A 124 11.44 -23.65 -7.13
C ALA A 124 12.74 -24.49 -7.18
N ASN A 125 12.67 -25.80 -6.87
CA ASN A 125 13.73 -26.78 -7.17
C ASN A 125 13.36 -27.75 -8.31
N SER A 126 12.23 -27.59 -8.98
CA SER A 126 11.92 -28.43 -10.14
C SER A 126 11.19 -27.68 -11.24
N SER A 127 11.85 -27.62 -12.40
CA SER A 127 11.30 -27.35 -13.74
C SER A 127 11.41 -25.91 -14.28
N LYS A 128 12.52 -25.70 -15.02
CA LYS A 128 12.66 -24.73 -16.12
C LYS A 128 11.54 -24.92 -17.16
N LYS A 129 10.86 -23.83 -17.56
CA LYS A 129 10.76 -23.34 -18.97
C LYS A 129 9.82 -22.13 -19.12
N ASN A 130 10.42 -21.05 -19.63
CA ASN A 130 9.93 -20.06 -20.58
C ASN A 130 8.86 -18.99 -20.18
N LYS A 131 9.41 -17.78 -20.03
CA LYS A 131 8.90 -16.38 -20.13
C LYS A 131 7.87 -16.14 -21.28
N PRO A 132 7.07 -15.03 -21.26
CA PRO A 132 7.58 -13.66 -21.20
C PRO A 132 6.91 -12.70 -20.19
N ALA A 133 7.75 -11.75 -19.74
CA ALA A 133 7.40 -10.50 -19.04
C ALA A 133 6.82 -9.48 -20.06
N PRO A 134 6.26 -8.30 -19.69
CA PRO A 134 6.72 -7.43 -18.60
C PRO A 134 5.62 -6.74 -17.77
N ASN A 135 5.94 -6.36 -16.52
CA ASN A 135 5.91 -4.94 -16.16
C ASN A 135 6.58 -4.69 -14.81
N HIS A 136 7.47 -3.72 -14.84
CA HIS A 136 8.31 -3.21 -13.77
C HIS A 136 7.41 -2.48 -12.74
N SER A 137 6.91 -3.18 -11.73
CA SER A 137 6.40 -2.51 -10.53
C SER A 137 7.49 -2.58 -9.47
N PHE A 138 8.09 -1.41 -9.21
CA PHE A 138 8.97 -1.15 -8.08
C PHE A 138 8.57 -1.97 -6.87
N VAL A 139 9.53 -2.76 -6.38
CA VAL A 139 9.43 -3.50 -5.13
C VAL A 139 9.25 -2.47 -4.02
N LYS A 140 8.00 -2.21 -3.61
CA LYS A 140 7.74 -1.54 -2.34
C LYS A 140 7.98 -2.58 -1.25
N ASN A 141 9.27 -2.84 -0.99
CA ASN A 141 9.71 -3.41 0.28
C ASN A 141 9.02 -2.58 1.37
N GLU A 142 8.52 -3.25 2.41
CA GLU A 142 8.31 -2.57 3.68
C GLU A 142 9.67 -1.98 4.04
N ILE A 143 9.85 -0.70 3.71
CA ILE A 143 10.83 0.14 4.38
C ILE A 143 10.28 0.12 5.82
N LEU A 144 10.78 -0.82 6.62
CA LEU A 144 10.87 -0.62 8.06
C LEU A 144 11.33 0.83 8.18
N ASP A 145 10.50 1.68 8.75
CA ASP A 145 10.86 3.08 8.94
C ASP A 145 12.09 3.07 9.86
N ILE A 146 13.27 3.07 9.23
CA ILE A 146 14.58 2.89 9.87
C ILE A 146 14.76 4.00 10.90
N ASP A 147 14.17 5.17 10.66
CA ASP A 147 14.16 6.30 11.58
C ASP A 147 13.28 6.00 12.82
N SER A 148 12.14 5.34 12.64
CA SER A 148 11.32 4.85 13.77
C SER A 148 12.05 3.79 14.63
N VAL A 149 12.90 2.96 14.02
CA VAL A 149 13.68 1.94 14.74
C VAL A 149 14.87 2.59 15.44
N ARG A 150 15.52 3.56 14.79
CA ARG A 150 16.64 4.32 15.36
C ARG A 150 16.22 5.15 16.57
N THR A 151 15.05 5.79 16.53
CA THR A 151 14.49 6.53 17.66
C THR A 151 14.14 5.63 18.84
N LYS A 152 13.61 4.42 18.59
CA LYS A 152 13.39 3.39 19.62
C LYS A 152 14.69 2.86 20.22
N LEU A 153 15.73 2.64 19.40
CA LEU A 153 17.04 2.22 19.92
C LEU A 153 17.66 3.33 20.79
N ALA A 154 17.51 4.60 20.40
CA ALA A 154 17.99 5.73 21.18
C ALA A 154 17.26 5.85 22.53
N SER A 155 15.94 5.61 22.57
CA SER A 155 15.18 5.63 23.82
C SER A 155 15.55 4.46 24.74
N LEU A 156 15.84 3.27 24.21
CA LEU A 156 16.30 2.10 24.97
C LEU A 156 17.74 2.27 25.51
N LYS A 157 18.60 2.97 24.77
CA LYS A 157 19.92 3.38 25.25
C LYS A 157 19.78 4.39 26.41
N ASN A 158 18.97 5.42 26.23
CA ASN A 158 18.77 6.47 27.23
C ASN A 158 18.13 5.95 28.51
N SER A 159 17.32 4.89 28.43
CA SER A 159 16.76 4.21 29.60
C SER A 159 17.71 3.21 30.28
N LYS A 160 18.98 3.12 29.84
CA LYS A 160 19.99 2.14 30.31
C LYS A 160 19.56 0.68 30.16
N LEU A 161 18.56 0.40 29.33
CA LEU A 161 18.11 -0.96 29.02
C LEU A 161 18.98 -1.63 27.95
N LEU A 162 19.78 -0.84 27.23
CA LEU A 162 20.79 -1.29 26.29
C LEU A 162 22.16 -0.76 26.71
N THR A 163 23.18 -1.61 26.64
CA THR A 163 24.57 -1.16 26.76
C THR A 163 25.00 -0.38 25.51
N GLU A 164 26.04 0.46 25.63
CA GLU A 164 26.60 1.19 24.48
C GLU A 164 27.03 0.22 23.37
N VAL A 165 27.60 -0.92 23.74
CA VAL A 165 28.07 -1.94 22.80
C VAL A 165 26.91 -2.56 22.01
N GLU A 166 25.84 -2.97 22.69
CA GLU A 166 24.65 -3.53 22.03
C GLU A 166 23.92 -2.50 21.16
N PHE A 167 23.93 -1.23 21.58
CA PHE A 167 23.37 -0.14 20.79
C PHE A 167 24.13 0.04 19.48
N GLN A 168 25.47 0.12 19.53
CA GLN A 168 26.31 0.26 18.34
C GLN A 168 26.16 -0.94 17.40
N GLU A 169 26.12 -2.16 17.95
CA GLU A 169 25.90 -3.36 17.14
C GLU A 169 24.56 -3.33 16.39
N LYS A 170 23.48 -2.97 17.08
CA LYS A 170 22.15 -2.87 16.45
C LYS A 170 22.07 -1.74 15.43
N ILE A 171 22.73 -0.61 15.66
CA ILE A 171 22.81 0.49 14.70
C ILE A 171 23.60 0.08 13.45
N ASN A 172 24.70 -0.67 13.61
CA ASN A 172 25.49 -1.18 12.49
C ASN A 172 24.68 -2.15 11.61
N ILE A 173 23.93 -3.06 12.24
CA ILE A 173 23.02 -3.97 11.53
C ILE A 173 21.90 -3.20 10.81
N LEU A 174 21.40 -2.12 11.41
CA LEU A 174 20.35 -1.30 10.80
C LEU A 174 20.88 -0.55 9.57
N ASN A 175 22.08 0.02 9.68
CA ASN A 175 22.74 0.72 8.57
C ASN A 175 23.10 -0.23 7.42
N SER A 176 23.56 -1.46 7.70
CA SER A 176 23.84 -2.45 6.65
C SER A 176 22.58 -2.88 5.91
N LYS A 177 21.46 -3.09 6.62
CA LYS A 177 20.16 -3.38 6.01
C LYS A 177 19.62 -2.21 5.18
N SER A 178 19.81 -0.97 5.65
CA SER A 178 19.48 0.23 4.89
C SER A 178 20.23 0.27 3.56
N LEU A 179 21.55 0.07 3.61
CA LEU A 179 22.41 0.08 2.44
C LEU A 179 22.05 -1.03 1.44
N GLU A 180 21.78 -2.25 1.93
CA GLU A 180 21.33 -3.35 1.09
C GLU A 180 20.00 -3.05 0.40
N SER A 181 19.05 -2.43 1.11
CA SER A 181 17.78 -2.01 0.52
C SER A 181 17.95 -0.93 -0.54
N GLU A 182 18.88 0.01 -0.34
CA GLU A 182 19.15 1.08 -1.29
C GLU A 182 19.80 0.54 -2.58
N VAL A 183 20.77 -0.36 -2.41
CA VAL A 183 21.44 -1.04 -3.53
C VAL A 183 20.43 -1.88 -4.32
N THR A 184 19.61 -2.69 -3.64
CA THR A 184 18.63 -3.57 -4.32
C THR A 184 17.50 -2.81 -5.02
N ASN A 185 17.20 -1.58 -4.58
CA ASN A 185 16.23 -0.70 -5.21
C ASN A 185 16.83 0.19 -6.32
N SER A 186 18.15 0.21 -6.46
CA SER A 186 18.82 1.00 -7.50
C SER A 186 18.54 0.46 -8.91
N LEU A 187 18.48 1.37 -9.88
CA LEU A 187 18.35 1.00 -11.30
C LEU A 187 19.54 0.14 -11.76
N GLU A 188 20.75 0.48 -11.29
CA GLU A 188 21.97 -0.27 -11.62
C GLU A 188 21.88 -1.73 -11.17
N TYR A 189 21.32 -2.01 -9.99
CA TYR A 189 21.11 -3.39 -9.52
C TYR A 189 20.06 -4.13 -10.36
N ALA A 190 18.98 -3.46 -10.74
CA ALA A 190 17.96 -4.04 -11.62
C ALA A 190 18.55 -4.41 -13.00
N ASP A 191 19.40 -3.55 -13.54
CA ASP A 191 20.12 -3.78 -14.80
C ASP A 191 21.07 -4.97 -14.67
N LEU A 192 21.91 -5.01 -13.63
CA LEU A 192 22.81 -6.14 -13.37
C LEU A 192 22.04 -7.47 -13.22
N LYS A 193 20.90 -7.44 -12.54
CA LYS A 193 20.04 -8.62 -12.37
C LYS A 193 19.44 -9.06 -13.70
N SER A 194 19.05 -8.12 -14.56
CA SER A 194 18.52 -8.42 -15.90
C SER A 194 19.59 -9.03 -16.81
N LEU A 195 20.82 -8.51 -16.79
CA LEU A 195 21.95 -9.01 -17.58
C LEU A 195 22.34 -10.44 -17.17
N THR A 196 22.34 -10.71 -15.87
CA THR A 196 22.59 -12.06 -15.33
C THR A 196 21.47 -13.02 -15.72
N GLY A 197 20.21 -12.60 -15.60
CA GLY A 197 19.05 -13.41 -15.97
C GLY A 197 18.94 -13.72 -17.48
N ASN A 198 19.63 -12.94 -18.32
CA ASN A 198 19.71 -13.16 -19.76
C ASN A 198 21.00 -13.90 -20.18
N GLY A 199 21.85 -14.29 -19.22
CA GLY A 199 23.10 -15.03 -19.49
C GLY A 199 24.22 -14.18 -20.08
N ILE A 200 24.09 -12.84 -20.06
CA ILE A 200 25.12 -11.90 -20.54
C ILE A 200 26.23 -11.72 -19.50
N LEU A 201 25.87 -11.83 -18.22
CA LEU A 201 26.77 -11.72 -17.08
C LEU A 201 26.79 -13.05 -16.33
N SER A 202 27.97 -13.53 -15.96
CA SER A 202 28.09 -14.69 -15.07
C SER A 202 27.68 -14.34 -13.63
N GLU A 203 27.35 -15.36 -12.82
CA GLU A 203 26.95 -15.14 -11.43
C GLU A 203 28.11 -14.56 -10.59
N GLU A 204 29.35 -14.89 -10.94
CA GLU A 204 30.56 -14.37 -10.29
C GLU A 204 30.77 -12.88 -10.61
N GLU A 205 30.62 -12.50 -11.89
CA GLU A 205 30.70 -11.09 -12.30
C GLU A 205 29.54 -10.26 -11.74
N PHE A 206 28.35 -10.85 -11.60
CA PHE A 206 27.22 -10.21 -10.93
C PHE A 206 27.55 -9.88 -9.48
N LYS A 207 28.07 -10.85 -8.72
CA LYS A 207 28.48 -10.65 -7.32
C LYS A 207 29.55 -9.56 -7.21
N LEU A 208 30.55 -9.59 -8.09
CA LEU A 208 31.61 -8.58 -8.11
C LEU A 208 31.05 -7.17 -8.35
N LYS A 209 30.16 -7.00 -9.33
CA LYS A 209 29.55 -5.70 -9.66
C LYS A 209 28.58 -5.21 -8.59
N VAL A 210 27.83 -6.11 -7.94
CA VAL A 210 26.98 -5.77 -6.79
C VAL A 210 27.84 -5.31 -5.60
N ASN A 211 28.98 -5.94 -5.33
CA ASN A 211 29.90 -5.50 -4.28
C ASN A 211 30.48 -4.11 -4.59
N GLN A 212 30.89 -3.85 -5.84
CA GLN A 212 31.33 -2.52 -6.27
C GLN A 212 30.22 -1.47 -6.12
N LEU A 213 28.97 -1.85 -6.41
CA LEU A 213 27.81 -0.99 -6.23
C LEU A 213 27.59 -0.66 -4.75
N GLN A 214 27.63 -1.66 -3.87
CA GLN A 214 27.57 -1.47 -2.42
C GLN A 214 28.66 -0.52 -1.90
N GLU A 215 29.89 -0.65 -2.41
CA GLU A 215 30.98 0.27 -2.05
C GLU A 215 30.73 1.71 -2.52
N LYS A 216 30.15 1.91 -3.71
CA LYS A 216 29.79 3.25 -4.20
C LYS A 216 28.76 3.91 -3.29
N PHE A 217 27.70 3.19 -2.91
CA PHE A 217 26.69 3.70 -1.98
C PHE A 217 27.29 3.97 -0.59
N ARG A 218 28.21 3.11 -0.12
CA ARG A 218 28.91 3.32 1.15
C ARG A 218 29.77 4.59 1.14
N LYS A 219 30.50 4.85 0.06
CA LYS A 219 31.31 6.08 -0.09
C LYS A 219 30.44 7.33 -0.17
N ALA A 220 29.33 7.27 -0.91
CA ALA A 220 28.36 8.36 -0.98
C ALA A 220 27.69 8.67 0.37
N ALA A 221 27.59 7.68 1.27
CA ALA A 221 27.07 7.87 2.63
C ALA A 221 28.13 8.40 3.63
N THR A 222 29.43 8.26 3.33
CA THR A 222 30.53 8.73 4.20
C THR A 222 31.13 10.06 3.77
N ASP A 223 30.97 10.44 2.50
CA ASP A 223 31.42 11.74 1.99
C ASP A 223 30.24 12.74 2.04
N PRO A 224 30.33 13.87 2.79
CA PRO A 224 29.32 14.91 2.69
C PRO A 224 29.24 15.39 1.23
N PRO A 225 28.04 15.70 0.72
CA PRO A 225 27.89 16.20 -0.64
C PRO A 225 28.81 17.41 -0.83
N PRO A 226 29.52 17.55 -1.97
CA PRO A 226 30.22 18.77 -2.26
C PRO A 226 29.18 19.88 -2.22
N PHE A 227 29.33 20.79 -1.26
CA PHE A 227 28.52 22.00 -1.16
C PHE A 227 28.41 22.58 -2.58
N SER A 228 27.19 22.56 -3.12
CA SER A 228 26.87 23.34 -4.29
C SER A 228 27.19 24.79 -3.92
N LYS A 229 28.23 25.34 -4.54
CA LYS A 229 28.45 26.78 -4.60
C LYS A 229 27.22 27.41 -5.27
N GLN A 230 26.24 27.80 -4.47
CA GLN A 230 25.32 28.87 -4.82
C GLN A 230 25.79 30.10 -4.05
N GLU A 231 26.42 30.99 -4.81
CA GLU A 231 26.55 32.44 -4.64
C GLU A 231 26.15 33.00 -3.27
N SER A 232 27.15 33.15 -2.38
CA SER A 232 27.16 34.26 -1.43
C SER A 232 27.83 35.45 -2.13
N GLU A 233 27.08 36.21 -2.90
CA GLU A 233 27.53 37.53 -3.35
C GLU A 233 26.32 38.45 -3.36
N ASN A 234 26.03 39.01 -2.19
CA ASN A 234 25.42 40.32 -2.01
C ASN A 234 25.41 40.62 -0.52
N ASP A 235 26.50 41.21 -0.05
CA ASP A 235 26.41 42.31 0.92
C ASP A 235 27.70 43.14 0.92
N LEU A 236 27.49 44.46 0.79
CA LEU A 236 28.38 45.60 1.00
C LEU A 236 29.53 45.88 0.01
N ILE A 237 29.35 46.92 -0.82
CA ILE A 237 30.09 48.19 -0.64
C ILE A 237 29.12 49.39 -0.81
N ILE A 238 29.42 50.41 -0.01
CA ILE A 238 28.70 51.60 0.42
C ILE A 238 28.97 52.84 -0.50
N ASN A 239 27.95 53.72 -0.60
CA ASN A 239 27.93 55.19 -0.87
C ASN A 239 28.34 55.79 -2.24
N ASN A 240 27.41 56.53 -2.87
CA ASN A 240 27.31 58.00 -2.70
C ASN A 240 26.06 58.64 -3.37
N SER A 241 25.39 59.48 -2.56
CA SER A 241 24.50 60.63 -2.79
C SER A 241 24.07 61.04 -4.22
N VAL A 242 22.76 61.30 -4.42
CA VAL A 242 22.19 62.62 -4.80
C VAL A 242 20.66 62.63 -4.53
N GLU A 243 20.29 63.51 -3.60
CA GLU A 243 19.07 64.33 -3.40
C GLU A 243 17.99 64.42 -4.51
N MET A 244 16.70 64.24 -4.18
CA MET A 244 15.62 65.23 -4.43
C MET A 244 14.20 64.73 -4.07
N ASP A 245 13.49 65.64 -3.39
CA ASP A 245 12.04 65.94 -3.33
C ASP A 245 10.99 64.90 -2.88
N LEU A 246 10.59 65.08 -1.62
CA LEU A 246 9.33 64.63 -1.02
C LEU A 246 8.17 65.55 -1.42
N PRO A 247 7.00 65.00 -1.81
CA PRO A 247 5.72 65.69 -1.62
C PRO A 247 5.09 65.32 -0.25
N PRO A 248 4.32 66.25 0.36
CA PRO A 248 3.88 66.18 1.75
C PRO A 248 2.72 65.17 2.02
N PRO A 249 2.53 64.77 3.29
CA PRO A 249 1.51 63.81 3.69
C PRO A 249 0.10 64.43 3.70
N PHE A 250 -0.85 63.73 3.10
CA PHE A 250 -2.27 64.06 3.20
C PHE A 250 -2.84 63.59 4.55
N GLU A 251 -3.26 64.57 5.37
CA GLU A 251 -4.19 64.40 6.48
C GLU A 251 -5.62 64.18 5.96
N VAL A 252 -6.31 63.12 6.38
CA VAL A 252 -7.79 63.14 6.45
C VAL A 252 -8.30 62.38 7.68
N LYS A 253 -8.59 63.16 8.73
CA LYS A 253 -9.71 63.13 9.69
C LYS A 253 -10.48 61.81 9.88
N THR A 254 -10.30 61.20 11.05
CA THR A 254 -11.32 60.37 11.72
C THR A 254 -12.27 61.26 12.52
N LYS A 255 -13.56 61.28 12.15
CA LYS A 255 -14.64 61.82 13.00
C LYS A 255 -15.22 60.67 13.82
N SER A 256 -15.21 60.86 15.12
CA SER A 256 -16.02 60.13 16.08
C SER A 256 -17.49 60.58 16.03
N ASP A 257 -18.32 59.71 16.60
CA ASP A 257 -19.51 60.01 17.41
C ASP A 257 -20.93 59.93 16.82
N GLN A 258 -21.68 59.10 17.57
CA GLN A 258 -23.07 59.26 18.03
C GLN A 258 -24.24 58.79 17.18
N LYS A 259 -24.93 57.77 17.72
CA LYS A 259 -26.35 57.79 18.15
C LYS A 259 -26.64 56.45 18.86
N GLU A 260 -26.74 56.41 20.18
CA GLU A 260 -27.98 56.56 20.95
C GLU A 260 -29.25 56.86 20.13
N GLN A 261 -30.10 55.84 20.00
CA GLN A 261 -31.52 55.83 20.38
C GLN A 261 -32.05 54.41 20.42
#